data_AF-A0AAU2QLC5-F1
#
_entry.id   AF-A0AAU2QLC5-F1
#
_cell.length_a   1.000
_cell.length_b   1.000
_cell.length_c   1.000
_cell.angle_alpha   90.00
_cell.angle_beta   90.00
_cell.angle_gamma   90.00
#
_symmetry.space_group_name_H-M   'P 1'
#
loop_
_entity.id
_entity.type
_entity.pdbx_description
1 polymer ?
#
loop_
_entity_poly.entity_id
_entity_poly.type
_entity_poly.pdbx_seq_one_letter_code
_entity_poly.pdbx_strand_id
1 'polypeptide(L)'
;MASRPVEIGPAGLHSARAIECIRLTRGLTQHQLAARCTAMGRPMTNTALSRTERARRRCDIDDLVTIAAALGIAPAALLPLWVTHGPVSRSGGSLDYLQGGLLG
;
A
#
# COMPACT_ATOMS: atom_id res chain seq x y z
N MET A 1 11.56 20.82 10.52
CA MET A 1 11.32 19.59 11.30
C MET A 1 11.02 18.46 10.32
N ALA A 2 11.84 17.40 10.28
CA ALA A 2 11.56 16.25 9.41
C ALA A 2 10.45 15.40 10.06
N SER A 3 9.24 15.44 9.50
CA SER A 3 8.17 14.54 9.93
C SER A 3 8.55 13.11 9.55
N ARG A 4 8.43 12.16 10.49
CA ARG A 4 8.67 10.75 10.19
C ARG A 4 7.69 10.31 9.09
N PRO A 5 8.16 9.60 8.04
CA PRO A 5 7.27 9.08 7.02
C PRO A 5 6.19 8.21 7.67
N VAL A 6 4.91 8.50 7.38
CA VAL A 6 3.81 7.74 7.96
C VAL A 6 3.80 6.34 7.34
N GLU A 7 3.98 5.31 8.18
CA GLU A 7 4.02 3.91 7.77
C GLU A 7 2.72 3.46 7.10
N ILE A 8 2.80 2.57 6.12
CA ILE A 8 1.62 2.04 5.42
C ILE A 8 0.95 0.99 6.32
N GLY A 9 -0.30 1.24 6.71
CA GLY A 9 -1.07 0.31 7.54
C GLY A 9 -1.62 -0.89 6.77
N PRO A 10 -2.28 -1.84 7.46
CA PRO A 10 -2.78 -3.09 6.89
C PRO A 10 -3.72 -2.91 5.69
N ALA A 11 -4.61 -1.90 5.74
CA ALA A 11 -5.50 -1.58 4.64
C ALA A 11 -4.73 -1.15 3.38
N GLY A 12 -3.69 -0.32 3.54
CA GLY A 12 -2.84 0.10 2.42
C GLY A 12 -2.03 -1.06 1.83
N LEU A 13 -1.55 -1.99 2.66
CA LEU A 13 -0.90 -3.22 2.21
C LEU A 13 -1.85 -4.11 1.42
N HIS A 14 -3.10 -4.24 1.88
CA HIS A 14 -4.13 -5.00 1.17
C HIS A 14 -4.44 -4.38 -0.19
N SER A 15 -4.71 -3.06 -0.24
CA SER A 15 -5.00 -2.36 -1.49
C SER A 15 -3.86 -2.45 -2.49
N ALA A 16 -2.60 -2.32 -2.03
CA ALA A 16 -1.43 -2.47 -2.89
C ALA A 16 -1.39 -3.84 -3.59
N ARG A 17 -1.65 -4.92 -2.83
CA ARG A 17 -1.72 -6.29 -3.38
C ARG A 17 -2.92 -6.49 -4.30
N ALA A 18 -4.09 -5.96 -3.92
CA ALA A 18 -5.29 -6.06 -4.74
C ALA A 18 -5.09 -5.41 -6.12
N ILE A 19 -4.45 -4.23 -6.16
CA ILE A 19 -4.08 -3.55 -7.41
C ILE A 19 -3.19 -4.45 -8.27
N GLU A 20 -2.12 -5.02 -7.70
CA GLU A 20 -1.20 -5.90 -8.42
C GLU A 20 -1.91 -7.15 -8.97
N CYS A 21 -2.64 -7.86 -8.12
CA CYS A 21 -3.34 -9.09 -8.49
C CYS A 21 -4.34 -8.85 -9.63
N ILE A 22 -5.14 -7.79 -9.52
CA ILE A 22 -6.17 -7.47 -10.51
C ILE A 22 -5.53 -6.97 -11.81
N ARG A 23 -4.44 -6.19 -11.73
CA ARG A 23 -3.67 -5.76 -12.90
C ARG A 23 -3.14 -6.98 -13.67
N LEU A 24 -2.53 -7.94 -12.96
CA LEU A 24 -1.97 -9.17 -13.55
C LEU A 24 -3.07 -10.05 -14.15
N THR A 25 -4.20 -10.19 -13.46
CA THR A 25 -5.36 -10.95 -13.96
C THR A 25 -5.91 -10.35 -15.27
N ARG A 26 -5.76 -9.05 -15.48
CA ARG A 26 -6.12 -8.35 -16.72
C ARG A 26 -5.02 -8.33 -17.78
N GLY A 27 -3.88 -8.99 -17.55
CA GLY A 27 -2.76 -9.02 -18.49
C GLY A 27 -2.11 -7.66 -18.72
N LEU A 28 -2.28 -6.71 -17.80
CA LEU A 28 -1.75 -5.35 -17.94
C LEU A 28 -0.34 -5.25 -17.36
N THR A 29 0.56 -4.58 -18.07
CA THR A 29 1.82 -4.14 -17.49
C THR A 29 1.61 -2.93 -16.58
N GLN A 30 2.55 -2.67 -15.67
CA GLN A 30 2.54 -1.46 -14.85
C GLN A 30 2.52 -0.19 -15.72
N HIS A 31 3.28 -0.19 -16.82
CA HIS A 31 3.30 0.92 -17.77
C HIS A 31 1.90 1.18 -18.36
N GLN A 32 1.21 0.12 -18.80
CA GLN A 32 -0.13 0.26 -19.40
C GLN A 32 -1.16 0.79 -18.39
N LEU A 33 -1.14 0.30 -17.14
CA LEU A 33 -2.06 0.80 -16.12
C LEU A 33 -1.76 2.27 -15.78
N ALA A 34 -0.49 2.63 -15.63
CA ALA A 34 -0.08 4.02 -15.37
C ALA A 34 -0.48 4.97 -16.51
N ALA A 35 -0.33 4.53 -17.77
CA ALA A 35 -0.78 5.28 -18.93
C ALA A 35 -2.31 5.49 -18.94
N ARG A 36 -3.09 4.46 -18.58
CA ARG A 36 -4.56 4.58 -18.46
C ARG A 36 -4.96 5.56 -17.37
N CYS A 37 -4.33 5.52 -16.19
CA CYS A 37 -4.56 6.50 -15.13
C CYS A 37 -4.27 7.93 -15.61
N THR A 38 -3.15 8.12 -16.31
CA THR A 38 -2.76 9.42 -16.87
C THR A 38 -3.77 9.92 -17.89
N ALA A 39 -4.28 9.05 -18.76
CA ALA A 39 -5.30 9.40 -19.75
C ALA A 39 -6.64 9.84 -19.13
N MET A 40 -6.93 9.43 -17.89
CA MET A 40 -8.11 9.87 -17.14
C MET A 40 -7.87 11.16 -16.33
N GLY A 41 -6.75 11.85 -16.54
CA GLY A 41 -6.45 13.14 -15.93
C GLY A 41 -5.70 13.06 -14.60
N ARG A 42 -5.26 11.87 -14.16
CA ARG A 42 -4.40 11.71 -12.98
C ARG A 42 -3.01 11.26 -13.40
N PRO A 43 -2.02 12.17 -13.49
CA PRO A 43 -0.66 11.84 -13.88
C PRO A 43 -0.09 10.72 -12.99
N MET A 44 0.23 9.59 -13.61
CA MET A 44 0.73 8.40 -12.93
C MET A 44 1.91 7.85 -13.71
N THR A 45 3.07 7.79 -13.08
CA THR A 45 4.26 7.17 -13.70
C THR A 45 4.27 5.67 -13.42
N ASN A 46 4.97 4.91 -14.27
CA ASN A 46 5.23 3.49 -14.01
C ASN A 46 5.92 3.30 -12.64
N THR A 47 6.90 4.14 -12.31
CA THR A 47 7.61 4.09 -11.01
C THR A 47 6.69 4.36 -9.82
N ALA A 48 5.75 5.30 -9.95
CA ALA A 48 4.75 5.58 -8.91
C ALA A 48 3.86 4.36 -8.68
N LEU A 49 3.31 3.78 -9.75
CA LEU A 49 2.47 2.59 -9.67
C LEU A 49 3.24 1.38 -9.10
N SER A 50 4.46 1.16 -9.58
CA SER A 50 5.35 0.09 -9.12
C SER A 50 5.68 0.18 -7.63
N ARG A 51 5.86 1.40 -7.10
CA ARG A 51 6.03 1.62 -5.67
C ARG A 51 4.72 1.47 -4.90
N THR A 52 3.59 1.85 -5.47
CA THR A 52 2.27 1.64 -4.86
C THR A 52 1.99 0.16 -4.67
N GLU A 53 2.16 -0.68 -5.70
CA GLU A 53 1.96 -2.14 -5.65
C GLU A 53 2.89 -2.82 -4.63
N ARG A 54 4.13 -2.33 -4.50
CA ARG A 54 5.10 -2.83 -3.50
C ARG A 54 4.91 -2.24 -2.11
N ALA A 55 3.87 -1.44 -1.88
CA ALA A 55 3.64 -0.69 -0.65
C ALA A 55 4.87 0.14 -0.19
N ARG A 56 5.60 0.71 -1.15
CA ARG A 56 6.69 1.68 -0.94
C ARG A 56 6.25 3.12 -1.20
N ARG A 57 5.00 3.31 -1.58
CA ARG A 57 4.30 4.59 -1.75
C ARG A 57 2.87 4.42 -1.27
N ARG A 58 2.36 5.39 -0.51
CA ARG A 58 0.94 5.42 -0.11
C ARG A 58 0.07 5.68 -1.33
N CYS A 59 -1.03 4.94 -1.43
CA CYS A 59 -2.09 5.21 -2.38
C CYS A 59 -3.05 6.21 -1.73
N ASP A 60 -3.19 7.39 -2.33
CA ASP A 60 -4.24 8.34 -1.93
C ASP A 60 -5.62 7.83 -2.38
N ILE A 61 -6.71 8.36 -1.82
CA ILE A 61 -8.08 8.00 -2.21
C ILE A 61 -8.29 8.27 -3.70
N ASP A 62 -7.81 9.41 -4.21
CA ASP A 62 -7.95 9.73 -5.63
C ASP A 62 -7.14 8.78 -6.52
N ASP A 63 -5.94 8.39 -6.07
CA ASP A 63 -5.11 7.40 -6.78
C ASP A 63 -5.85 6.06 -6.82
N LEU A 64 -6.45 5.65 -5.70
CA LEU A 64 -7.21 4.41 -5.59
C LEU A 64 -8.43 4.39 -6.51
N VAL A 65 -9.21 5.48 -6.52
CA VAL A 65 -10.37 5.64 -7.40
C VAL A 65 -9.96 5.63 -8.86
N THR A 66 -8.90 6.35 -9.22
CA THR A 66 -8.36 6.39 -10.59
C THR A 66 -7.89 4.99 -11.01
N ILE A 67 -7.12 4.29 -10.17
CA ILE A 67 -6.63 2.95 -10.48
C ILE A 67 -7.80 1.98 -10.65
N ALA A 68 -8.81 2.04 -9.78
CA ALA A 68 -10.01 1.21 -9.91
C ALA A 68 -10.75 1.47 -11.24
N ALA A 69 -10.90 2.74 -11.63
CA ALA A 69 -11.49 3.11 -12.92
C ALA A 69 -10.65 2.61 -14.11
N ALA A 70 -9.33 2.74 -14.06
CA ALA A 70 -8.40 2.30 -15.12
C ALA A 70 -8.41 0.77 -15.29
N LEU A 71 -8.65 0.08 -14.18
CA LEU A 71 -8.85 -1.35 -14.11
C LEU A 71 -10.27 -1.73 -14.57
N GLY A 72 -11.29 -0.89 -14.40
CA GLY A 72 -12.68 -1.20 -14.73
C GLY A 72 -13.36 -2.00 -13.62
N ILE A 73 -13.16 -1.62 -12.36
CA ILE A 73 -13.83 -2.16 -11.17
C ILE A 73 -14.35 -1.03 -10.27
N ALA A 74 -15.26 -1.37 -9.36
CA ALA A 74 -15.62 -0.46 -8.27
C ALA A 74 -14.43 -0.23 -7.32
N PRO A 75 -14.19 0.99 -6.82
CA PRO A 75 -13.11 1.29 -5.87
C PRO A 75 -13.13 0.41 -4.62
N ALA A 76 -14.32 0.03 -4.15
CA ALA A 76 -14.50 -0.84 -3.00
C ALA A 76 -13.85 -2.23 -3.18
N ALA A 77 -13.67 -2.71 -4.42
CA ALA A 77 -13.01 -3.98 -4.68
C ALA A 77 -11.49 -3.95 -4.41
N LEU A 78 -10.89 -2.76 -4.24
CA LEU A 78 -9.50 -2.60 -3.80
C LEU A 78 -9.37 -2.47 -2.28
N LEU A 79 -10.49 -2.46 -1.56
CA LEU A 79 -10.52 -2.28 -0.11
C LEU A 79 -10.67 -3.62 0.61
N PRO A 80 -10.06 -3.76 1.80
CA PRO A 80 -10.35 -4.88 2.66
C PRO A 80 -11.83 -4.91 3.06
N LEU A 81 -12.45 -6.10 3.09
CA LEU A 81 -13.81 -6.29 3.59
C LEU A 81 -13.89 -6.30 5.13
N TRP A 82 -12.74 -6.32 5.80
CA TRP A 82 -12.68 -6.35 7.25
C TRP A 82 -12.56 -4.92 7.79
N VAL A 83 -13.36 -4.62 8.81
CA VAL A 83 -13.23 -3.35 9.55
C VAL A 83 -12.01 -3.47 10.46
N THR A 84 -10.88 -2.93 10.00
CA THR A 84 -9.64 -2.90 10.78
C THR A 84 -9.73 -1.88 11.92
N HIS A 85 -10.16 -2.31 13.09
CA HIS A 85 -9.67 -1.75 14.34
C HIS A 85 -9.08 -2.87 15.21
N GLY A 86 -8.08 -3.57 14.67
CA GLY A 86 -7.21 -4.43 15.48
C GLY A 86 -6.17 -3.56 16.19
N PRO A 87 -5.82 -3.83 17.46
CA PRO A 87 -4.93 -2.97 18.22
C PRO A 87 -3.59 -2.87 17.49
N VAL A 88 -3.18 -1.64 17.21
CA VAL A 88 -1.80 -1.33 16.87
C VAL A 88 -0.96 -1.83 18.03
N SER A 89 -0.33 -3.00 17.87
CA SER A 89 0.85 -3.37 18.66
C SER A 89 1.94 -2.38 18.29
N ARG A 90 1.90 -1.19 18.92
CA ARG A 90 3.09 -0.43 19.19
C ARG A 90 3.86 -1.29 20.19
N SER A 91 4.65 -2.22 19.68
CA SER A 91 5.78 -2.79 20.41
C SER A 91 6.78 -1.66 20.65
N GLY A 92 6.42 -0.78 21.59
CA GLY A 92 7.33 0.08 22.29
C GLY A 92 7.89 -0.73 23.45
N GLY A 93 9.20 -0.88 23.45
CA GLY A 93 9.97 -1.22 24.65
C GLY A 93 10.38 -2.68 24.78
N SER A 94 11.68 -2.84 25.03
CA SER A 94 12.32 -3.95 25.71
C SER A 94 12.86 -5.10 24.85
N LEU A 95 14.12 -4.93 24.43
CA LEU A 95 15.11 -6.01 24.37
C LEU A 95 16.49 -5.45 24.76
N ASP A 96 16.59 -4.77 25.91
CA ASP A 96 17.89 -4.46 26.53
C ASP A 96 17.69 -4.24 28.03
N TYR A 97 17.38 -5.31 28.77
CA TYR A 97 17.79 -5.46 30.17
C TYR A 97 17.57 -6.92 30.60
N LEU A 98 18.60 -7.50 31.23
CA LEU A 98 18.62 -8.77 31.96
C LEU A 98 18.96 -10.06 31.18
N GLN A 99 20.19 -10.13 30.72
CA GLN A 99 21.03 -11.31 30.91
C GLN A 99 22.37 -10.78 31.42
N GLY A 100 22.79 -10.93 32.67
CA GLY A 100 22.58 -12.00 33.63
C GLY A 100 23.95 -12.19 34.27
N GLY A 101 24.26 -11.37 35.27
CA GLY A 101 25.46 -11.54 36.07
C GLY A 101 25.23 -12.68 37.05
N LEU A 102 25.87 -13.83 36.83
CA LEU A 102 26.30 -14.79 37.84
C LEU A 102 27.07 -15.92 37.14
N LEU A 103 28.36 -16.06 37.50
CA LEU A 103 29.30 -17.19 37.39
C LEU A 103 30.68 -16.71 36.89
N GLY A 104 31.57 -16.47 37.85
CA GLY A 104 32.97 -16.09 37.68
C GLY A 104 33.55 -15.63 39.00
#